data_AF-A0A645CWH8-F1
#
_entry.id   AF-A0A645CWH8-F1
#
_cell.length_a   1.000
_cell.length_b   1.000
_cell.length_c   1.000
_cell.angle_alpha   90.00
_cell.angle_beta   90.00
_cell.angle_gamma   90.00
#
_symmetry.space_group_name_H-M   'P 1'
#
loop_
_entity.id
_entity.type
_entity.pdbx_description
1 polymer ?
#
loop_
_entity_poly.entity_id
_entity_poly.type
_entity_poly.pdbx_seq_one_letter_code
_entity_poly.pdbx_strand_id
1 'polypeptide(L)'
;MELPLIAAVPSGTDAVTLQSNIAGLTANWLSAAFIDPAFVNADVVTAINVQAFNWEYVALITTDTAPKDVDGKWVARLGSDPAASLKLLLPELLNGQSGLNMKAQVTVTSLDEEIVTPAKMDLFNEVAAELASDNLVPTTIQ
;
A
#
# COMPACT_ATOMS: atom_id res chain seq x y z
N MET A 1 -18.45 2.26 12.25
CA MET A 1 -17.80 3.09 11.23
C MET A 1 -16.35 3.18 11.65
N GLU A 2 -15.49 2.35 11.05
CA GLU A 2 -14.06 2.36 11.36
C GLU A 2 -13.42 3.43 10.49
N LEU A 3 -12.72 4.37 11.13
CA LEU A 3 -12.03 5.46 10.44
C LEU A 3 -10.55 5.08 10.30
N PRO A 4 -9.88 5.45 9.19
CA PRO A 4 -8.46 5.21 9.04
C PRO A 4 -7.69 5.96 10.14
N LEU A 5 -6.81 5.25 10.83
CA LEU A 5 -5.88 5.84 11.79
C LEU A 5 -4.51 5.97 11.14
N ILE A 6 -3.93 7.16 11.22
CA ILE A 6 -2.54 7.39 10.81
C ILE A 6 -1.66 7.36 12.05
N ALA A 7 -0.63 6.54 12.01
CA ALA A 7 0.43 6.54 13.00
C ALA A 7 1.75 6.94 12.33
N ALA A 8 2.41 7.96 12.86
CA ALA A 8 3.76 8.32 12.48
C ALA A 8 4.75 7.68 13.45
N VAL A 9 5.78 7.02 12.91
CA VAL A 9 6.88 6.47 13.70
C VAL A 9 8.03 7.47 13.70
N PRO A 10 8.41 8.07 14.84
CA PRO A 10 9.57 8.95 14.92
C PRO A 10 10.85 8.24 14.51
N SER A 11 11.76 8.97 13.86
CA SER A 11 13.09 8.46 13.54
C SER A 11 13.85 8.09 14.82
N GLY A 12 14.48 6.90 14.81
CA GLY A 12 15.22 6.38 15.97
C GLY A 12 14.38 5.63 17.02
N THR A 13 13.10 5.34 16.73
CA THR A 13 12.30 4.44 17.57
C THR A 13 12.87 3.01 17.49
N ASP A 14 13.24 2.43 18.63
CA ASP A 14 13.77 1.05 18.68
C ASP A 14 12.67 -0.02 18.48
N ALA A 15 13.10 -1.24 18.13
CA ALA A 15 12.20 -2.36 17.87
C ALA A 15 11.28 -2.71 19.06
N VAL A 16 11.75 -2.55 20.30
CA VAL A 16 10.99 -2.94 21.51
C VAL A 16 9.83 -1.97 21.74
N THR A 17 10.09 -0.68 21.58
CA THR A 17 9.10 0.39 21.66
C THR A 17 8.09 0.27 20.53
N LEU A 18 8.54 -0.05 19.31
CA LEU A 18 7.67 -0.34 18.17
C LEU A 18 6.72 -1.52 18.45
N GLN A 19 7.26 -2.63 18.94
CA GLN A 19 6.46 -3.82 19.29
C GLN A 19 5.39 -3.50 20.33
N SER A 20 5.74 -2.75 21.38
CA SER A 20 4.78 -2.33 22.42
C SER A 20 3.65 -1.46 21.86
N ASN A 21 3.99 -0.51 20.98
CA ASN A 21 3.00 0.37 20.35
C ASN A 21 2.08 -0.41 19.39
N ILE A 22 2.64 -1.33 18.59
CA ILE A 22 1.87 -2.21 17.69
C ILE A 22 0.95 -3.13 18.50
N ALA A 23 1.41 -3.68 19.62
CA ALA A 23 0.58 -4.48 20.51
C ALA A 23 -0.61 -3.66 21.08
N GLY A 24 -0.39 -2.39 21.39
CA GLY A 24 -1.46 -1.46 21.78
C GLY A 24 -2.48 -1.20 20.66
N LEU A 25 -2.04 -1.14 19.40
CA LEU A 25 -2.91 -0.95 18.23
C LEU A 25 -3.72 -2.22 17.90
N THR A 26 -3.09 -3.39 17.96
CA THR A 26 -3.76 -4.68 17.68
C THR A 26 -4.80 -5.05 18.72
N ALA A 27 -4.66 -4.59 19.97
CA ALA A 27 -5.69 -4.70 20.99
C ALA A 27 -7.00 -3.93 20.64
N ASN A 28 -6.96 -3.02 19.67
CA ASN A 28 -8.06 -2.14 19.27
C ASN A 28 -8.67 -2.47 17.89
N TRP A 29 -8.75 -3.76 17.52
CA TRP A 29 -9.52 -4.24 16.36
C TRP A 29 -8.96 -3.78 15.00
N LEU A 30 -7.64 -3.63 14.90
CA LEU A 30 -6.97 -3.33 13.64
C LEU A 30 -7.20 -4.47 12.64
N SER A 31 -7.84 -4.18 11.50
CA SER A 31 -8.11 -5.18 10.45
C SER A 31 -7.08 -5.14 9.30
N ALA A 32 -6.47 -3.99 9.05
CA ALA A 32 -5.46 -3.81 8.02
C ALA A 32 -4.50 -2.68 8.39
N ALA A 33 -3.25 -2.78 7.96
CA ALA A 33 -2.24 -1.75 8.14
C ALA A 33 -1.48 -1.50 6.83
N PHE A 34 -1.46 -0.25 6.39
CA PHE A 34 -0.55 0.20 5.35
C PHE A 34 0.76 0.66 5.99
N ILE A 35 1.88 0.11 5.53
CA ILE A 35 3.23 0.48 5.98
C ILE A 35 3.96 1.09 4.79
N ASP A 36 4.33 2.37 4.93
CA ASP A 36 5.12 3.07 3.94
C ASP A 36 6.54 2.45 3.87
N PRO A 37 7.02 2.09 2.66
CA PRO A 37 8.32 1.47 2.44
C PRO A 37 9.51 2.25 3.04
N ALA A 38 9.42 3.59 3.11
CA ALA A 38 10.48 4.43 3.65
C ALA A 38 10.71 4.22 5.15
N PHE A 39 9.71 3.67 5.85
CA PHE A 39 9.78 3.35 7.28
C PHE A 39 10.10 1.88 7.55
N VAL A 40 10.20 1.03 6.53
CA VAL A 40 10.56 -0.38 6.70
C VAL A 40 12.07 -0.50 6.92
N ASN A 41 12.50 -0.30 8.16
CA ASN A 41 13.88 -0.49 8.62
C ASN A 41 14.04 -1.80 9.40
N ALA A 42 15.27 -2.13 9.83
CA ALA A 42 15.56 -3.39 10.54
C ALA A 42 14.73 -3.58 11.82
N ASP A 43 14.45 -2.50 12.55
CA ASP A 43 13.63 -2.53 13.76
C ASP A 43 12.16 -2.82 13.45
N VAL A 44 11.61 -2.21 12.40
CA VAL A 44 10.25 -2.46 11.92
C VAL A 44 10.11 -3.88 11.38
N VAL A 45 11.06 -4.38 10.60
CA VAL A 45 11.07 -5.77 10.12
C VAL A 45 11.12 -6.74 11.30
N THR A 46 11.95 -6.46 12.31
CA THR A 46 12.01 -7.26 13.54
C THR A 46 10.67 -7.24 14.26
N ALA A 47 10.03 -6.07 14.40
CA ALA A 47 8.72 -5.95 15.04
C ALA A 47 7.61 -6.72 14.28
N ILE A 48 7.59 -6.66 12.94
CA ILE A 48 6.64 -7.40 12.11
C ILE A 48 6.85 -8.91 12.27
N ASN A 49 8.10 -9.37 12.32
CA ASN A 49 8.42 -10.80 12.39
C ASN A 49 8.17 -11.42 13.77
N VAL A 50 8.17 -10.65 14.85
CA VAL A 50 8.06 -11.13 16.25
C VAL A 50 6.59 -11.34 16.71
N GLN A 51 5.63 -11.53 15.80
CA GLN A 51 4.20 -11.70 16.10
C GLN A 51 3.49 -10.49 16.76
N ALA A 52 4.08 -9.28 16.73
CA ALA A 52 3.42 -8.08 17.28
C ALA A 52 2.12 -7.75 16.53
N PHE A 53 2.07 -8.05 15.23
CA PHE A 53 0.83 -8.16 14.50
C PHE A 53 0.32 -9.60 14.63
N ASN A 54 -0.88 -9.76 15.19
CA ASN A 54 -1.59 -11.03 15.07
C ASN A 54 -1.98 -11.20 13.60
N TRP A 55 -1.06 -11.80 12.82
CA TRP A 55 -1.09 -11.87 11.36
C TRP A 55 -2.25 -12.70 10.82
N GLU A 56 -2.92 -13.48 11.68
CA GLU A 56 -4.19 -14.13 11.36
C GLU A 56 -5.35 -13.13 11.21
N TYR A 57 -5.19 -11.89 11.71
CA TYR A 57 -6.28 -10.89 11.79
C TYR A 57 -5.93 -9.53 11.18
N VAL A 58 -4.64 -9.22 10.96
CA VAL A 58 -4.22 -7.93 10.39
C VAL A 58 -3.65 -8.11 8.99
N ALA A 59 -4.31 -7.57 7.98
CA ALA A 59 -3.80 -7.53 6.62
C ALA A 59 -2.71 -6.46 6.46
N LEU A 60 -1.47 -6.86 6.20
CA LEU A 60 -0.37 -5.93 5.96
C LEU A 60 -0.27 -5.57 4.48
N ILE A 61 -0.25 -4.28 4.19
CA ILE A 61 -0.19 -3.74 2.83
C ILE A 61 1.02 -2.80 2.74
N THR A 62 1.75 -2.85 1.63
CA THR A 62 2.88 -1.94 1.36
C THR A 62 3.02 -1.69 -0.14
N THR A 63 4.07 -1.02 -0.58
CA THR A 63 4.41 -0.83 -1.99
C THR A 63 5.50 -1.79 -2.47
N ASP A 64 5.66 -1.90 -3.78
CA ASP A 64 6.69 -2.69 -4.46
C ASP A 64 8.14 -2.31 -4.13
N THR A 65 8.35 -1.11 -3.57
CA THR A 65 9.64 -0.62 -3.07
C THR A 65 10.03 -1.14 -1.68
N ALA A 66 9.16 -1.87 -0.99
CA ALA A 66 9.45 -2.40 0.33
C ALA A 66 10.55 -3.48 0.32
N PRO A 67 11.37 -3.58 1.38
CA PRO A 67 12.37 -4.65 1.54
C PRO A 67 11.76 -6.06 1.46
N LYS A 68 12.51 -6.98 0.84
CA LYS A 68 12.11 -8.38 0.65
C LYS A 68 12.16 -9.22 1.93
N ASP A 69 12.76 -8.72 3.00
CA ASP A 69 12.98 -9.44 4.27
C ASP A 69 11.68 -9.72 5.05
N VAL A 70 10.54 -9.26 4.53
CA VAL A 70 9.18 -9.47 5.05
C VAL A 70 8.27 -10.14 4.01
N ASP A 71 8.84 -10.64 2.91
CA ASP A 71 8.11 -11.39 1.87
C ASP A 71 7.38 -12.60 2.50
N GLY A 72 6.08 -12.73 2.22
CA GLY A 72 5.20 -13.75 2.81
C GLY A 72 4.39 -13.28 4.02
N LYS A 73 4.58 -12.05 4.50
CA LYS A 73 3.68 -11.39 5.48
C LYS A 73 2.80 -10.31 4.87
N TRP A 74 3.15 -9.86 3.67
CA TRP A 74 2.35 -8.89 2.92
C TRP A 74 1.15 -9.57 2.28
N VAL A 75 -0.04 -9.09 2.61
CA VAL A 75 -1.29 -9.51 1.98
C VAL A 75 -1.45 -8.88 0.61
N ALA A 76 -0.95 -7.66 0.43
CA ALA A 76 -0.94 -7.01 -0.88
C ALA A 76 0.24 -6.06 -1.02
N ARG A 77 0.74 -5.94 -2.25
CA ARG A 77 1.72 -4.93 -2.65
C ARG A 77 1.14 -4.06 -3.74
N LEU A 78 1.25 -2.76 -3.53
CA LEU A 78 0.84 -1.75 -4.48
C LEU A 78 2.05 -1.32 -5.32
N GLY A 79 1.83 -1.12 -6.61
CA GLY A 79 2.82 -0.57 -7.51
C GLY A 79 2.17 0.44 -8.45
N SER A 80 2.93 0.84 -9.45
CA SER A 80 2.41 1.62 -10.56
C SER A 80 2.68 0.89 -11.87
N ASP A 81 1.75 0.98 -12.82
CA ASP A 81 1.97 0.46 -14.18
C ASP A 81 2.16 1.63 -15.17
N PRO A 82 3.39 2.18 -15.26
CA PRO A 82 3.69 3.23 -16.22
C PRO A 82 3.64 2.71 -17.67
N ALA A 83 3.77 1.40 -17.91
CA ALA A 83 3.77 0.85 -19.26
C ALA A 83 2.36 0.84 -19.87
N ALA A 84 1.34 0.49 -19.08
CA ALA A 84 -0.06 0.65 -19.48
C ALA A 84 -0.39 2.11 -19.79
N SER A 85 0.08 3.03 -18.92
CA SER A 85 -0.06 4.46 -19.15
C SER A 85 0.63 4.91 -20.46
N LEU A 86 1.87 4.51 -20.69
CA LEU A 86 2.57 4.87 -21.93
C LEU A 86 1.86 4.34 -23.19
N LYS A 87 1.28 3.14 -23.14
CA LYS A 87 0.51 2.60 -24.27
C LYS A 87 -0.68 3.46 -24.66
N LEU A 88 -1.34 4.11 -23.70
CA LEU A 88 -2.45 5.04 -23.97
C LEU A 88 -1.97 6.33 -24.62
N LEU A 89 -0.77 6.80 -24.28
CA LEU A 89 -0.18 8.02 -24.86
C LEU A 89 0.49 7.80 -26.22
N LEU A 90 0.90 6.57 -26.54
CA LEU A 90 1.59 6.24 -27.79
C LEU A 90 0.88 6.80 -29.04
N PRO A 91 -0.45 6.67 -29.22
CA PRO A 91 -1.14 7.23 -30.38
C PRO A 91 -1.00 8.75 -30.49
N GLU A 92 -1.07 9.48 -29.38
CA GLU A 92 -0.95 10.94 -29.36
C GLU A 92 0.50 11.40 -29.63
N LEU A 93 1.47 10.68 -29.06
CA LEU A 93 2.90 10.89 -29.33
C LEU A 93 3.23 10.64 -30.80
N LEU A 94 2.68 9.58 -31.41
CA LEU A 94 2.84 9.28 -32.83
C LEU A 94 2.20 10.33 -33.75
N ASN A 95 1.17 11.04 -33.26
CA ASN A 95 0.56 12.18 -33.93
C ASN A 95 1.34 13.49 -33.74
N GLY A 96 2.53 13.45 -33.13
CA GLY A 96 3.40 14.61 -32.94
C GLY A 96 3.02 15.50 -31.76
N GLN A 97 2.11 15.06 -30.89
CA GLN A 97 1.87 15.73 -29.62
C GLN A 97 3.03 15.43 -28.67
N SER A 98 3.53 16.46 -27.99
CA SER A 98 4.61 16.35 -27.01
C SER A 98 4.24 17.12 -25.73
N GLY A 99 4.91 16.82 -24.62
CA GLY A 99 4.61 17.44 -23.33
C GLY A 99 3.32 16.93 -22.67
N LEU A 100 2.83 15.76 -23.10
CA LEU A 100 1.67 15.11 -22.48
C LEU A 100 2.06 14.61 -21.08
N ASN A 101 1.28 15.01 -20.08
CA ASN A 101 1.39 14.51 -18.72
C ASN A 101 0.28 13.51 -18.48
N MET A 102 0.63 12.34 -17.95
CA MET A 102 -0.36 11.37 -17.52
C MET A 102 0.06 10.73 -16.20
N LYS A 103 -0.93 10.47 -15.36
CA LYS A 103 -0.72 9.79 -14.09
C LYS A 103 -0.54 8.30 -14.36
N ALA A 104 0.46 7.70 -13.71
CA ALA A 104 0.61 6.25 -13.71
C ALA A 104 -0.53 5.64 -12.88
N GLN A 105 -1.20 4.61 -13.42
CA GLN A 105 -2.25 3.92 -12.69
C GLN A 105 -1.64 3.09 -11.56
N VAL A 106 -2.24 3.17 -10.37
CA VAL A 106 -1.88 2.32 -9.23
C VAL A 106 -2.40 0.91 -9.49
N THR A 107 -1.57 -0.10 -9.24
CA THR A 107 -1.88 -1.51 -9.49
C THR A 107 -1.51 -2.38 -8.30
N VAL A 108 -2.10 -3.58 -8.20
CA VAL A 108 -1.67 -4.60 -7.23
C VAL A 108 -0.65 -5.52 -7.89
N THR A 109 0.58 -5.55 -7.39
CA THR A 109 1.70 -6.31 -7.98
C THR A 109 1.86 -7.70 -7.39
N SER A 110 1.40 -7.88 -6.15
CA SER A 110 1.38 -9.15 -5.43
C SER A 110 0.20 -9.12 -4.46
N LEU A 111 -0.46 -10.26 -4.29
CA LEU A 111 -1.55 -10.40 -3.35
C LEU A 111 -1.66 -11.82 -2.81
N ASP A 112 -2.28 -11.93 -1.65
CA ASP A 112 -2.78 -13.17 -1.07
C ASP A 112 -4.26 -13.36 -1.46
N GLU A 113 -4.53 -14.37 -2.29
CA GLU A 113 -5.86 -14.65 -2.85
C GLU A 113 -6.86 -15.16 -1.80
N GLU A 114 -6.39 -15.69 -0.67
CA GLU A 114 -7.27 -16.17 0.40
C GLU A 114 -7.91 -15.00 1.17
N ILE A 115 -7.21 -13.85 1.21
CA ILE A 115 -7.64 -12.65 1.95
C ILE A 115 -8.23 -11.61 0.99
N VAL A 116 -7.66 -11.45 -0.20
CA VAL A 116 -8.11 -10.51 -1.23
C VAL A 116 -8.97 -11.24 -2.26
N THR A 117 -10.27 -11.24 -2.02
CA THR A 117 -11.26 -11.84 -2.94
C THR A 117 -11.35 -11.10 -4.27
N PRO A 118 -11.79 -11.75 -5.37
CA PRO A 118 -11.99 -11.09 -6.67
C PRO A 118 -12.85 -9.82 -6.59
N ALA A 119 -13.93 -9.82 -5.80
CA ALA A 119 -14.78 -8.64 -5.63
C ALA A 119 -14.05 -7.42 -5.02
N LYS A 120 -13.06 -7.65 -4.14
CA LYS A 120 -12.19 -6.58 -3.61
C LYS A 120 -11.26 -6.04 -4.68
N MET A 121 -10.79 -6.93 -5.57
CA MET A 121 -9.96 -6.53 -6.71
C MET A 121 -10.73 -5.72 -7.74
N ASP A 122 -11.99 -6.09 -8.01
CA ASP A 122 -12.87 -5.33 -8.91
C ASP A 122 -13.10 -3.91 -8.37
N LEU A 123 -13.43 -3.79 -7.08
CA LEU A 123 -13.59 -2.50 -6.43
C LEU A 123 -12.29 -1.68 -6.44
N PHE A 124 -11.15 -2.32 -6.20
CA PHE A 124 -9.85 -1.65 -6.30
C PHE A 124 -9.60 -1.10 -7.70
N ASN A 125 -9.86 -1.90 -8.75
CA ASN A 125 -9.65 -1.50 -10.14
C ASN A 125 -10.59 -0.36 -10.54
N GLU A 126 -11.83 -0.36 -10.07
CA GLU A 126 -12.79 0.74 -10.25
C GLU A 126 -12.26 2.05 -9.63
N VAL A 127 -11.88 2.00 -8.35
CA VAL A 127 -11.32 3.17 -7.64
C VAL A 127 -10.00 3.64 -8.28
N ALA A 128 -9.13 2.72 -8.71
CA ALA A 128 -7.89 3.04 -9.40
C ALA A 128 -8.14 3.73 -10.74
N ALA A 129 -9.19 3.34 -11.47
CA ALA A 129 -9.59 3.99 -12.71
C ALA A 129 -10.16 5.40 -12.46
N GLU A 130 -11.01 5.57 -11.44
CA GLU A 130 -11.56 6.88 -11.06
C GLU A 130 -10.48 7.86 -10.57
N LEU A 131 -9.47 7.35 -9.85
CA LEU A 131 -8.28 8.10 -9.44
C LEU A 131 -7.44 8.53 -10.65
N ALA A 132 -7.26 7.65 -11.63
CA ALA A 132 -6.50 7.96 -12.84
C ALA A 132 -7.24 8.96 -13.75
N SER A 133 -8.57 8.98 -13.71
CA SER A 133 -9.41 9.87 -14.53
C SER A 133 -9.74 11.20 -13.85
N ASP A 134 -9.14 11.52 -12.69
CA ASP A 134 -9.42 12.72 -11.89
C ASP A 134 -10.88 12.85 -11.41
N ASN A 135 -11.69 11.80 -11.52
CA ASN A 135 -13.06 11.78 -10.99
C ASN A 135 -13.06 11.64 -9.47
N LEU A 136 -12.02 10.99 -8.92
CA LEU A 136 -11.76 10.89 -7.50
C LEU A 136 -10.48 11.64 -7.17
N VAL A 137 -10.59 12.68 -6.34
CA VAL A 137 -9.45 13.45 -5.84
C VAL A 137 -9.26 13.09 -4.37
N PRO A 138 -8.15 12.41 -4.00
CA PRO A 138 -7.84 12.17 -2.59
C PRO A 138 -7.75 13.52 -1.89
N THR A 139 -8.64 13.76 -0.93
CA THR A 139 -8.43 14.87 0.00
C THR A 139 -7.22 14.50 0.86
N THR A 140 -6.25 15.40 0.95
CA THR A 140 -5.09 15.24 1.85
C THR A 140 -5.60 14.80 3.22
N ILE A 141 -5.16 13.63 3.69
CA ILE A 141 -5.37 13.25 5.07
C ILE A 141 -4.40 14.12 5.88
N GLN A 142 -4.93 15.04 6.68
CA GLN A 142 -4.12 15.89 7.57
C GLN A 142 -3.42 15.06 8.65
#